data_AF-A0A8B8FN80-F1
#
_entry.id   AF-A0A8B8FN80-F1
#
_cell.length_a   1.000
_cell.length_b   1.000
_cell.length_c   1.000
_cell.angle_alpha   90.00
_cell.angle_beta   90.00
_cell.angle_gamma   90.00
#
_symmetry.space_group_name_H-M   'P 1'
#
loop_
_entity.id
_entity.type
_entity.pdbx_description
1 polymer ?
#
loop_
_entity_poly.entity_id
_entity_poly.type
_entity_poly.pdbx_seq_one_letter_code
_entity_poly.pdbx_strand_id
1 'polypeptide(L)'
;MYRQILYINKDDDEQISAMQRRPCIFYERINYCELYDDHDIINRFRISKATFSIILRLIEEEISPPSQRNRAILALCKLYMILRYLATGSFLLAISDLVGVIESSASRYIYQTCRAIAKQKQNFMSFSMNDVDIKTVVTGFYSRCRFPRVIGTIDCTHIKI
;
A
#
# COMPACT_ATOMS: atom_id res chain seq x y z
N MET A 1 -19.65 -1.31 13.87
CA MET A 1 -20.67 -1.56 12.83
C MET A 1 -21.54 -2.70 13.32
N TYR A 2 -22.85 -2.47 13.53
CA TYR A 2 -23.77 -3.51 14.01
C TYR A 2 -24.15 -4.43 12.82
N ARG A 3 -24.53 -5.68 13.12
CA ARG A 3 -25.19 -6.58 12.15
C ARG A 3 -26.61 -6.79 12.66
N GLN A 4 -27.57 -6.62 11.77
CA GLN A 4 -28.95 -7.00 12.03
C GLN A 4 -29.04 -8.52 11.90
N ILE A 5 -29.52 -9.18 12.94
CA ILE A 5 -29.71 -10.62 12.97
C ILE A 5 -31.19 -10.84 13.27
N LEU A 6 -31.82 -11.65 12.43
CA LEU A 6 -33.20 -12.08 12.61
C LEU A 6 -33.20 -13.34 13.45
N TYR A 7 -33.85 -13.27 14.59
CA TYR A 7 -34.18 -14.44 15.39
C TYR A 7 -35.66 -14.77 15.12
N ILE A 8 -35.94 -16.03 14.86
CA ILE A 8 -37.31 -16.55 14.86
C ILE A 8 -37.56 -17.01 16.29
N ASN A 9 -38.48 -16.35 16.98
CA ASN A 9 -38.88 -16.77 18.32
C ASN A 9 -39.61 -18.12 18.18
N LYS A 10 -39.11 -19.17 18.84
CA LYS A 10 -39.63 -20.54 18.66
C LYS A 10 -41.05 -20.74 19.20
N ASP A 11 -41.52 -19.82 20.05
CA ASP A 11 -42.79 -19.93 20.74
C ASP A 11 -43.93 -19.22 20.00
N ASP A 12 -43.65 -18.15 19.24
CA ASP A 12 -44.68 -17.28 18.64
C ASP A 12 -44.45 -16.95 17.15
N ASP A 13 -43.47 -17.59 16.48
CA ASP A 13 -43.04 -17.31 15.08
C ASP A 13 -42.72 -15.82 14.80
N GLU A 14 -42.52 -15.02 15.84
CA GLU A 14 -42.30 -13.59 15.74
C GLU A 14 -40.85 -13.29 15.32
N GLN A 15 -40.69 -12.46 14.29
CA GLN A 15 -39.37 -12.05 13.81
C GLN A 15 -38.80 -10.92 14.67
N ILE A 16 -37.85 -11.24 15.53
CA ILE A 16 -37.17 -10.26 16.36
C ILE A 16 -35.90 -9.80 15.66
N SER A 17 -35.82 -8.50 15.36
CA SER A 17 -34.63 -7.85 14.79
C SER A 17 -33.73 -7.32 15.91
N ALA A 18 -32.62 -8.00 16.20
CA ALA A 18 -31.65 -7.54 17.18
C ALA A 18 -30.41 -6.92 16.51
N MET A 19 -29.93 -5.80 17.04
CA MET A 19 -28.65 -5.19 16.64
C MET A 19 -27.51 -5.79 17.46
N GLN A 20 -26.79 -6.77 16.90
CA GLN A 20 -25.61 -7.32 17.55
C GLN A 20 -24.35 -6.57 17.08
N ARG A 21 -23.46 -6.22 18.02
CA ARG A 21 -22.13 -5.73 17.67
C ARG A 21 -21.42 -6.83 16.89
N ARG A 22 -20.92 -6.53 15.68
CA ARG A 22 -20.09 -7.48 14.94
C ARG A 22 -18.88 -7.86 15.82
N PRO A 23 -18.62 -9.15 16.04
CA PRO A 23 -17.47 -9.58 16.83
C PRO A 23 -16.20 -9.09 16.15
N CYS A 24 -15.22 -8.69 16.96
CA CYS A 24 -13.90 -8.34 16.43
C CYS A 24 -13.17 -9.65 16.09
N ILE A 25 -12.90 -9.89 14.81
CA ILE A 25 -12.15 -11.06 14.34
C ILE A 25 -10.70 -10.63 14.13
N PHE A 26 -9.79 -11.31 14.80
CA PHE A 26 -8.36 -11.07 14.68
C PHE A 26 -7.72 -12.22 13.90
N TYR A 27 -7.35 -11.97 12.66
CA TYR A 27 -6.64 -12.95 11.84
C TYR A 27 -5.16 -13.03 12.22
N GLU A 28 -4.58 -14.21 12.06
CA GLU A 28 -3.14 -14.40 12.14
C GLU A 28 -2.47 -13.64 10.98
N ARG A 29 -1.36 -12.97 11.29
CA ARG A 29 -0.65 -12.11 10.33
C ARG A 29 0.54 -12.88 9.78
N ILE A 30 0.53 -13.13 8.49
CA ILE A 30 1.56 -13.89 7.80
C ILE A 30 2.76 -13.00 7.48
N ASN A 31 3.97 -13.46 7.78
CA ASN A 31 5.18 -12.86 7.25
C ASN A 31 5.44 -13.37 5.83
N TYR A 32 5.00 -12.61 4.82
CA TYR A 32 5.12 -13.02 3.42
C TYR A 32 6.57 -13.17 2.96
N CYS A 33 7.52 -12.44 3.55
CA CYS A 33 8.94 -12.56 3.24
C CYS A 33 9.55 -13.89 3.74
N GLU A 34 8.96 -14.51 4.76
CA GLU A 34 9.33 -15.86 5.22
C GLU A 34 8.57 -16.94 4.46
N LEU A 35 7.30 -16.69 4.12
CA LEU A 35 6.44 -17.66 3.43
C LEU A 35 6.86 -17.91 1.97
N TYR A 36 7.15 -16.85 1.22
CA TYR A 36 7.42 -16.92 -0.22
C TYR A 36 8.91 -16.84 -0.52
N ASP A 37 9.35 -17.32 -1.68
CA ASP A 37 10.69 -17.03 -2.20
C ASP A 37 10.79 -15.63 -2.83
N ASP A 38 11.96 -15.23 -3.32
CA ASP A 38 12.15 -13.88 -3.89
C ASP A 38 11.36 -13.70 -5.20
N HIS A 39 11.26 -14.76 -6.01
CA HIS A 39 10.53 -14.74 -7.27
C HIS A 39 9.03 -14.50 -7.05
N ASP A 40 8.43 -15.20 -6.09
CA ASP A 40 7.03 -15.02 -5.72
C ASP A 40 6.78 -13.64 -5.11
N ILE A 41 7.72 -13.11 -4.31
CA ILE A 41 7.63 -11.76 -3.78
C ILE A 41 7.66 -10.72 -4.90
N ILE A 42 8.56 -10.85 -5.87
CA ILE A 42 8.63 -9.97 -7.05
C ILE A 42 7.33 -10.05 -7.85
N ASN A 43 6.81 -11.26 -8.09
CA ASN A 43 5.56 -11.41 -8.85
C ASN A 43 4.36 -10.80 -8.14
N ARG A 44 4.30 -10.86 -6.80
CA ARG A 44 3.15 -10.41 -6.01
C ARG A 44 3.21 -8.94 -5.61
N PHE A 45 4.40 -8.42 -5.36
CA PHE A 45 4.64 -7.09 -4.79
C PHE A 45 5.52 -6.19 -5.67
N ARG A 46 6.01 -6.68 -6.82
CA ARG A 46 6.83 -5.95 -7.81
C ARG A 46 8.17 -5.42 -7.29
N ILE A 47 8.64 -5.94 -6.15
CA ILE A 47 9.95 -5.62 -5.59
C ILE A 47 10.60 -6.90 -5.04
N SER A 48 11.93 -6.94 -4.91
CA SER A 48 12.63 -8.04 -4.25
C SER A 48 12.52 -7.94 -2.72
N LYS A 49 12.79 -9.05 -2.02
CA LYS A 49 12.89 -9.09 -0.55
C LYS A 49 13.97 -8.15 -0.03
N ALA A 50 15.11 -8.06 -0.73
CA ALA A 50 16.19 -7.16 -0.34
C ALA A 50 15.72 -5.69 -0.36
N THR A 51 15.05 -5.28 -1.44
CA THR A 51 14.48 -3.94 -1.56
C THR A 51 13.37 -3.72 -0.54
N PHE A 52 12.52 -4.71 -0.29
CA PHE A 52 11.49 -4.65 0.76
C PHE A 52 12.11 -4.34 2.13
N SER A 53 13.16 -5.06 2.52
CA SER A 53 13.86 -4.84 3.80
C SER A 53 14.56 -3.49 3.89
N ILE A 54 15.01 -2.92 2.76
CA ILE A 54 15.56 -1.55 2.72
C ILE A 54 14.44 -0.53 2.94
N ILE A 55 13.34 -0.65 2.19
CA ILE A 55 12.20 0.27 2.31
C ILE A 55 11.63 0.22 3.72
N LEU A 56 11.45 -0.97 4.28
CA LEU A 56 10.92 -1.14 5.64
C LEU A 56 11.78 -0.36 6.65
N ARG A 57 13.11 -0.57 6.64
CA ARG A 57 14.04 0.12 7.54
C ARG A 57 13.96 1.65 7.44
N LEU A 58 13.67 2.20 6.26
CA LEU A 58 13.59 3.65 6.03
C LEU A 58 12.30 4.28 6.58
N ILE A 59 11.20 3.52 6.67
CA ILE A 59 9.88 4.08 7.00
C ILE A 59 9.29 3.51 8.28
N GLU A 60 9.88 2.45 8.84
CA GLU A 60 9.35 1.68 9.97
C GLU A 60 9.02 2.54 11.18
N GLU A 61 9.88 3.50 11.52
CA GLU A 61 9.65 4.42 12.65
C GLU A 61 8.34 5.21 12.50
N GLU A 62 8.04 5.68 11.29
CA GLU A 62 6.85 6.51 11.02
C GLU A 62 5.56 5.68 10.93
N ILE A 63 5.66 4.45 10.46
CA ILE A 63 4.50 3.60 10.20
C ILE A 63 4.25 2.59 11.32
N SER A 64 5.14 2.44 12.29
CA SER A 64 4.96 1.53 13.41
C SER A 64 3.79 1.96 14.29
N PRO A 65 3.07 1.00 14.90
CA PRO A 65 2.02 1.33 15.85
C PRO A 65 2.65 1.91 17.14
N PRO A 66 1.99 2.87 17.80
CA PRO A 66 2.51 3.48 19.03
C PRO A 66 2.53 2.53 20.23
N SER A 67 1.81 1.40 20.15
CA SER A 67 1.84 0.34 21.15
C SER A 67 1.47 -1.00 20.52
N GLN A 68 1.85 -2.10 21.17
CA GLN A 68 1.48 -3.46 20.78
C GLN A 68 0.12 -3.92 21.34
N ARG A 69 -0.65 -3.02 21.96
CA ARG A 69 -1.98 -3.35 22.51
C ARG A 69 -2.94 -3.74 21.38
N ASN A 70 -3.87 -4.64 21.66
CA ASN A 70 -4.94 -5.06 20.75
C ASN A 70 -4.48 -5.60 19.39
N ARG A 71 -3.36 -6.35 19.35
CA ARG A 71 -2.81 -6.95 18.11
C ARG A 71 -2.60 -5.87 17.04
N ALA A 72 -1.85 -4.84 17.39
CA ALA A 72 -1.59 -3.70 16.52
C ALA A 72 -0.97 -4.13 15.19
N ILE A 73 -1.31 -3.41 14.11
CA ILE A 73 -0.78 -3.70 12.78
C ILE A 73 0.66 -3.20 12.69
N LEU A 74 1.58 -4.15 12.55
CA LEU A 74 3.02 -3.90 12.42
C LEU A 74 3.36 -3.19 11.10
N ALA A 75 4.49 -2.48 11.10
CA ALA A 75 5.02 -1.76 9.93
C ALA A 75 5.11 -2.65 8.68
N LEU A 76 5.63 -3.87 8.84
CA LEU A 76 5.78 -4.87 7.78
C LEU A 76 4.44 -5.22 7.10
N CYS A 77 3.36 -5.38 7.88
CA CYS A 77 2.01 -5.62 7.34
C CYS A 77 1.49 -4.41 6.54
N LYS A 78 1.75 -3.19 7.02
CA LYS A 78 1.37 -1.96 6.30
C LYS A 78 2.11 -1.84 4.98
N LEU A 79 3.40 -2.18 4.97
CA LEU A 79 4.21 -2.19 3.76
C LEU A 79 3.70 -3.21 2.73
N TYR A 80 3.32 -4.43 3.15
CA TYR A 80 2.70 -5.39 2.23
C TYR A 80 1.40 -4.88 1.59
N MET A 81 0.53 -4.22 2.38
CA MET A 81 -0.71 -3.67 1.84
C MET A 81 -0.45 -2.65 0.75
N ILE A 82 0.44 -1.68 1.00
CA ILE A 82 0.71 -0.65 -0.01
C ILE A 82 1.38 -1.23 -1.26
N LEU A 83 2.35 -2.12 -1.09
CA LEU A 83 3.04 -2.72 -2.23
C LEU A 83 2.09 -3.57 -3.07
N ARG A 84 1.20 -4.33 -2.42
CA ARG A 84 0.18 -5.09 -3.13
C ARG A 84 -0.79 -4.17 -3.86
N TYR A 85 -1.21 -3.08 -3.23
CA TYR A 85 -2.08 -2.08 -3.84
C TYR A 85 -1.44 -1.45 -5.08
N LEU A 86 -0.18 -1.03 -4.99
CA LEU A 86 0.57 -0.45 -6.12
C LEU A 86 0.86 -1.48 -7.23
N ALA A 87 1.14 -2.73 -6.87
CA ALA A 87 1.44 -3.80 -7.81
C ALA A 87 0.23 -4.27 -8.62
N THR A 88 -0.97 -4.21 -8.03
CA THR A 88 -2.19 -4.78 -8.63
C THR A 88 -3.24 -3.74 -9.03
N GLY A 89 -3.23 -2.55 -8.44
CA GLY A 89 -4.29 -1.56 -8.61
C GLY A 89 -5.66 -2.03 -8.12
N SER A 90 -5.71 -3.04 -7.25
CA SER A 90 -6.96 -3.69 -6.83
C SER A 90 -7.74 -2.87 -5.80
N PHE A 91 -9.02 -3.20 -5.62
CA PHE A 91 -9.89 -2.62 -4.60
C PHE A 91 -9.34 -2.81 -3.18
N LEU A 92 -9.58 -1.81 -2.33
CA LEU A 92 -9.13 -1.82 -0.93
C LEU A 92 -9.66 -3.01 -0.14
N LEU A 93 -10.86 -3.50 -0.45
CA LEU A 93 -11.42 -4.70 0.18
C LEU A 93 -10.50 -5.92 -0.01
N ALA A 94 -10.09 -6.19 -1.25
CA ALA A 94 -9.19 -7.31 -1.56
C ALA A 94 -7.79 -7.15 -0.92
N ILE A 95 -7.29 -5.92 -0.82
CA ILE A 95 -6.02 -5.64 -0.12
C ILE A 95 -6.18 -5.78 1.39
N SER A 96 -7.34 -5.41 1.94
CA SER A 96 -7.65 -5.53 3.35
C SER A 96 -7.74 -6.98 3.79
N ASP A 97 -8.24 -7.87 2.93
CA ASP A 97 -8.32 -9.31 3.16
C ASP A 97 -6.93 -9.96 3.23
N LEU A 98 -5.96 -9.48 2.45
CA LEU A 98 -4.57 -9.98 2.47
C LEU A 98 -3.95 -9.94 3.87
N VAL A 99 -4.20 -8.84 4.60
CA VAL A 99 -3.67 -8.66 5.94
C VAL A 99 -4.69 -9.04 6.99
N GLY A 100 -5.99 -9.06 6.68
CA GLY A 100 -7.10 -9.33 7.60
C GLY A 100 -7.49 -8.10 8.43
N VAL A 101 -7.60 -6.94 7.77
CA VAL A 101 -8.08 -5.69 8.38
C VAL A 101 -9.37 -5.25 7.71
N ILE A 102 -10.12 -4.35 8.35
CA ILE A 102 -11.27 -3.72 7.68
C ILE A 102 -10.80 -2.71 6.63
N GLU A 103 -11.60 -2.51 5.58
CA GLU A 103 -11.29 -1.63 4.45
C GLU A 103 -10.91 -0.19 4.87
N SER A 104 -11.62 0.39 5.84
CA SER A 104 -11.32 1.74 6.32
C SER A 104 -9.96 1.83 7.02
N SER A 105 -9.53 0.77 7.70
CA SER A 105 -8.19 0.67 8.28
C SER A 105 -7.15 0.51 7.18
N ALA A 106 -7.40 -0.34 6.17
CA ALA A 106 -6.50 -0.50 5.02
C ALA A 106 -6.27 0.85 4.31
N SER A 107 -7.32 1.64 4.05
CA SER A 107 -7.21 2.99 3.48
C SER A 107 -6.29 3.90 4.30
N ARG A 108 -6.51 3.97 5.63
CA ARG A 108 -5.68 4.77 6.53
C ARG A 108 -4.22 4.32 6.53
N TYR A 109 -3.97 3.01 6.56
CA TYR A 109 -2.61 2.48 6.58
C TYR A 109 -1.88 2.69 5.25
N ILE A 110 -2.55 2.44 4.12
CA ILE A 110 -2.02 2.75 2.78
C ILE A 110 -1.65 4.22 2.70
N TYR A 111 -2.54 5.13 3.10
CA TYR A 111 -2.25 6.56 3.10
C TYR A 111 -1.05 6.92 3.99
N GLN A 112 -0.99 6.39 5.22
CA GLN A 112 0.13 6.59 6.13
C GLN A 112 1.46 6.13 5.50
N THR A 113 1.48 4.92 4.92
CA THR A 113 2.69 4.36 4.32
C THR A 113 3.11 5.09 3.05
N CYS A 114 2.16 5.51 2.20
CA CYS A 114 2.43 6.38 1.05
C CYS A 114 3.12 7.68 1.47
N ARG A 115 2.62 8.33 2.54
CA ARG A 115 3.20 9.57 3.05
C ARG A 115 4.64 9.36 3.55
N ALA A 116 4.89 8.26 4.26
CA ALA A 116 6.21 7.92 4.75
C ALA A 116 7.20 7.66 3.59
N ILE A 117 6.76 6.92 2.56
CA ILE A 117 7.57 6.68 1.34
C ILE A 117 7.85 8.00 0.60
N ALA A 118 6.84 8.84 0.43
CA ALA A 118 6.97 10.11 -0.30
C ALA A 118 7.97 11.09 0.37
N LYS A 119 8.14 11.02 1.69
CA LYS A 119 9.16 11.82 2.40
C LYS A 119 10.59 11.42 2.01
N GLN A 120 10.81 10.17 1.64
CA GLN A 120 12.12 9.68 1.19
C GLN A 120 12.50 10.20 -0.20
N LYS A 121 11.61 10.92 -0.91
CA LYS A 121 11.86 11.40 -2.28
C LYS A 121 13.19 12.14 -2.44
N GLN A 122 13.59 12.95 -1.46
CA GLN A 122 14.80 13.77 -1.56
C GLN A 122 16.09 12.92 -1.56
N ASN A 123 16.02 11.72 -0.98
CA ASN A 123 17.16 10.81 -0.88
C ASN A 123 17.36 10.00 -2.18
N PHE A 124 16.31 9.83 -2.98
CA PHE A 124 16.31 8.91 -4.14
C PHE A 124 15.99 9.58 -5.48
N MET A 125 15.35 10.76 -5.46
CA MET A 125 15.03 11.52 -6.65
C MET A 125 15.79 12.85 -6.64
N SER A 126 16.67 13.01 -7.62
CA SER A 126 17.18 14.33 -8.00
C SER A 126 16.41 14.81 -9.21
N PHE A 127 15.80 15.98 -9.10
CA PHE A 127 15.24 16.68 -10.24
C PHE A 127 16.10 17.90 -10.51
N SER A 128 16.56 18.05 -11.76
CA SER A 128 17.36 19.19 -12.19
C SER A 128 16.56 20.48 -12.02
N MET A 129 16.83 21.25 -10.96
CA MET A 129 16.18 22.54 -10.69
C MET A 129 16.99 23.74 -11.22
N ASN A 130 18.22 23.51 -11.67
CA ASN A 130 19.07 24.57 -12.21
C ASN A 130 18.82 24.76 -13.71
N ASP A 131 18.80 26.01 -14.17
CA ASP A 131 18.59 26.34 -15.60
C ASP A 131 19.62 25.67 -16.53
N VAL A 132 20.85 25.49 -16.06
CA VAL A 132 21.92 24.84 -16.83
C VAL A 132 21.61 23.35 -17.03
N ASP A 133 21.22 22.66 -15.96
CA ASP A 133 20.89 21.24 -16.01
C ASP A 133 19.62 21.02 -16.84
N ILE A 134 18.61 21.89 -16.70
CA ILE A 134 17.38 21.85 -17.50
C ILE A 134 17.69 22.01 -18.99
N LYS A 135 18.51 23.00 -19.37
CA LYS A 135 18.92 23.19 -20.78
C LYS A 135 19.65 21.97 -21.33
N THR A 136 20.48 21.34 -20.50
CA THR A 136 21.22 20.13 -20.87
C THR A 136 20.26 18.97 -21.16
N VAL A 137 19.28 18.74 -20.28
CA VAL A 137 18.26 17.70 -20.48
C VAL A 137 17.41 17.98 -21.72
N VAL A 138 16.91 19.21 -21.89
CA VAL A 138 16.09 19.61 -23.05
C VAL A 138 16.84 19.41 -24.36
N THR A 139 18.11 19.85 -24.42
CA THR A 139 18.96 19.70 -25.61
C THR A 139 19.26 18.22 -25.89
N GLY A 140 19.48 17.43 -24.83
CA GLY A 140 19.68 15.97 -24.92
C GLY A 140 18.48 15.24 -25.54
N PHE A 141 17.26 15.51 -25.08
CA PHE A 141 16.05 14.92 -25.65
C PHE A 141 15.78 15.39 -27.09
N TYR A 142 15.98 16.68 -27.36
CA TYR A 142 15.78 17.21 -28.71
C TYR A 142 16.79 16.64 -29.72
N SER A 143 18.05 16.48 -29.33
CA SER A 143 19.09 15.90 -30.21
C SER A 143 18.85 14.43 -30.53
N ARG A 144 18.37 13.63 -29.55
CA ARG A 144 18.13 12.19 -29.74
C ARG A 144 16.82 11.88 -30.45
N CYS A 145 15.73 12.54 -30.05
CA CYS A 145 14.37 12.16 -30.45
C CYS A 145 13.57 13.29 -31.10
N ARG A 146 14.18 14.47 -31.33
CA ARG A 146 13.50 15.69 -31.81
C ARG A 146 12.31 16.12 -30.95
N PHE A 147 12.27 15.67 -29.69
CA PHE A 147 11.18 15.99 -28.77
C PHE A 147 11.55 17.24 -27.96
N PRO A 148 10.91 18.40 -28.21
CA PRO A 148 11.32 19.66 -27.60
C PRO A 148 10.76 19.80 -26.17
N ARG A 149 11.42 20.63 -25.36
CA ARG A 149 10.95 21.06 -24.02
C ARG A 149 10.76 19.93 -23.00
N VAL A 150 11.46 18.81 -23.17
CA VAL A 150 11.48 17.71 -22.21
C VAL A 150 12.46 18.04 -21.08
N ILE A 151 11.96 18.14 -19.86
CA ILE A 151 12.76 18.44 -18.67
C ILE A 151 13.05 17.20 -17.81
N GLY A 152 12.45 16.06 -18.15
CA GLY A 152 12.60 14.79 -17.47
C GLY A 152 11.58 13.77 -17.95
N THR A 153 11.79 12.51 -17.58
CA THR A 153 10.90 11.40 -17.93
C THR A 153 10.50 10.64 -16.69
N ILE A 154 9.21 10.34 -16.56
CA ILE A 154 8.71 9.37 -15.60
C ILE A 154 8.62 8.06 -16.37
N ASP A 155 9.49 7.11 -16.03
CA ASP A 155 9.39 5.77 -16.58
C ASP A 155 8.15 5.07 -15.98
N CYS A 156 7.54 4.15 -16.73
CA CYS A 156 6.37 3.31 -16.38
C CYS A 156 4.95 3.79 -16.74
N THR A 157 4.72 4.70 -17.70
CA THR A 157 3.34 4.96 -18.17
C THR A 157 3.23 4.96 -19.69
N HIS A 158 2.86 3.80 -20.26
CA HIS A 158 2.41 3.73 -21.64
C HIS A 158 1.00 4.33 -21.72
N ILE A 159 0.91 5.66 -21.83
CA ILE A 159 -0.35 6.35 -22.14
C ILE A 159 -0.68 5.98 -23.58
N LYS A 160 -1.74 5.19 -23.77
CA LYS A 160 -2.26 4.89 -25.11
C LYS A 160 -2.69 6.21 -25.74
N ILE A 161 -2.04 6.58 -26.85
CA ILE A 161 -2.40 7.72 -27.71
C ILE A 161 -3.48 7.26 -28.69
#